data_AF-A0A0U3Q393-F1
#
_entry.id   AF-A0A0U3Q393-F1
#
_cell.length_a   1.000
_cell.length_b   1.000
_cell.length_c   1.000
_cell.angle_alpha   90.00
_cell.angle_beta   90.00
_cell.angle_gamma   90.00
#
_symmetry.space_group_name_H-M   'P 1'
#
loop_
_entity.id
_entity.type
_entity.pdbx_description
1 polymer ?
#
loop_
_entity_poly.entity_id
_entity_poly.type
_entity_poly.pdbx_seq_one_letter_code
_entity_poly.pdbx_strand_id
1 'polypeptide(L)'
;MVKNQRKKSRDKKRAAATGASRASAATGRVHRHDPVPDMAFLEGLPYAAGHQLNLDFAARLVAACRAGCRPCQTTLARKVVAGHRPTLAVLAGAVYGLDLNAGAQHSHAVSEATRSWSPLARAAAESGDGTAAFTVVEEMDEARAAELLEDTLDHWAAGGTDPDVLQILDLDTQDDVTAWTDRGGTAPGPFAVTETGLPKDLASVPRYAVLLATTSTPDGRPLPMLTLESETAGASLADLRRRTGWQAWDARTLPELDVDWRLRVDIATRSLESIVRVQPDGWDEEPHLWDASKTVTLPETFWDLLDRAQHVLVAGPVTDAEDESEVQRAADAGELLAVLARVSFS
;
A
#
# COMPACT_ATOMS: atom_id res chain seq x y z
N MET A 1 -51.30 -4.59 -22.03
CA MET A 1 -50.83 -4.96 -20.67
C MET A 1 -49.45 -5.66 -20.64
N VAL A 2 -49.07 -6.45 -21.65
CA VAL A 2 -47.83 -7.28 -21.68
C VAL A 2 -46.51 -6.47 -21.74
N LYS A 3 -46.47 -5.31 -22.40
CA LYS A 3 -45.26 -4.47 -22.52
C LYS A 3 -44.72 -3.98 -21.16
N ASN A 4 -45.60 -3.62 -20.22
CA ASN A 4 -45.20 -3.16 -18.88
C ASN A 4 -44.66 -4.29 -18.00
N GLN A 5 -45.15 -5.52 -18.15
CA GLN A 5 -44.61 -6.68 -17.44
C GLN A 5 -43.19 -7.04 -17.91
N ARG A 6 -42.93 -6.97 -19.22
CA ARG A 6 -41.58 -7.20 -19.78
C ARG A 6 -40.57 -6.15 -19.29
N LYS A 7 -40.94 -4.86 -19.27
CA LYS A 7 -40.08 -3.78 -18.74
C LYS A 7 -39.80 -4.00 -17.24
N LYS A 8 -40.84 -4.25 -16.44
CA LYS A 8 -40.73 -4.48 -14.99
C LYS A 8 -39.89 -5.73 -14.63
N SER A 9 -39.92 -6.76 -15.47
CA SER A 9 -39.07 -7.95 -15.36
C SER A 9 -37.61 -7.64 -15.69
N ARG A 10 -37.36 -6.93 -16.81
CA ARG A 10 -36.02 -6.50 -17.21
C ARG A 10 -35.36 -5.60 -16.17
N ASP A 11 -36.10 -4.63 -15.62
CA ASP A 11 -35.59 -3.72 -14.59
C ASP A 11 -35.30 -4.47 -13.28
N LYS A 12 -36.11 -5.50 -12.94
CA LYS A 12 -35.83 -6.41 -11.81
C LYS A 12 -34.55 -7.20 -12.03
N LYS A 13 -34.36 -7.76 -13.24
CA LYS A 13 -33.17 -8.55 -13.59
C LYS A 13 -31.92 -7.66 -13.59
N ARG A 14 -32.03 -6.42 -14.07
CA ARG A 14 -30.95 -5.42 -14.06
C ARG A 14 -30.60 -4.99 -12.63
N ALA A 15 -31.57 -4.65 -11.78
CA ALA A 15 -31.34 -4.35 -10.36
C ALA A 15 -30.74 -5.54 -9.58
N ALA A 16 -31.17 -6.76 -9.90
CA ALA A 16 -30.63 -7.96 -9.29
C ALA A 16 -29.15 -8.13 -9.63
N ALA A 17 -28.80 -8.03 -10.92
CA ALA A 17 -27.43 -8.11 -11.40
C ALA A 17 -26.58 -6.99 -10.79
N THR A 18 -26.94 -5.73 -11.01
CA THR A 18 -26.03 -4.61 -10.74
C THR A 18 -26.05 -4.12 -9.29
N GLY A 19 -26.80 -4.75 -8.39
CA GLY A 19 -26.93 -4.26 -7.01
C GLY A 19 -27.72 -2.95 -6.87
N ALA A 20 -28.25 -2.38 -7.94
CA ALA A 20 -28.92 -1.08 -7.89
C ALA A 20 -30.38 -1.18 -7.43
N SER A 21 -30.89 -0.07 -6.90
CA SER A 21 -32.32 0.04 -6.62
C SER A 21 -33.15 -0.17 -7.89
N ARG A 22 -34.38 -0.67 -7.75
CA ARG A 22 -35.28 -0.86 -8.91
C ARG A 22 -35.59 0.47 -9.62
N ALA A 23 -35.61 1.59 -8.88
CA ALA A 23 -35.81 2.92 -9.43
C ALA A 23 -34.60 3.38 -10.27
N SER A 24 -33.37 3.14 -9.81
CA SER A 24 -32.13 3.40 -10.56
C SER A 24 -32.04 2.52 -11.81
N ALA A 25 -32.44 1.24 -11.70
CA ALA A 25 -32.49 0.34 -12.85
C ALA A 25 -33.54 0.76 -13.89
N ALA A 26 -34.71 1.24 -13.46
CA ALA A 26 -35.78 1.70 -14.33
C ALA A 26 -35.46 3.03 -15.05
N THR A 27 -34.62 3.87 -14.45
CA THR A 27 -34.13 5.14 -15.03
C THR A 27 -32.84 4.98 -15.83
N GLY A 28 -32.22 3.79 -15.80
CA GLY A 28 -30.97 3.51 -16.51
C GLY A 28 -29.71 4.08 -15.84
N ARG A 29 -29.85 4.78 -14.71
CA ARG A 29 -28.74 5.35 -13.92
C ARG A 29 -28.25 4.32 -12.90
N VAL A 30 -27.63 3.27 -13.42
CA VAL A 30 -27.03 2.24 -12.58
C VAL A 30 -25.57 2.61 -12.35
N HIS A 31 -25.15 2.69 -11.08
CA HIS A 31 -23.75 2.92 -10.75
C HIS A 31 -22.93 1.71 -11.22
N ARG A 32 -21.79 1.98 -11.86
CA ARG A 32 -20.75 1.01 -12.20
C ARG A 32 -19.46 1.51 -11.55
N HIS A 33 -18.73 0.59 -10.97
CA HIS A 33 -17.47 0.86 -10.30
C HIS A 33 -16.42 0.07 -11.08
N ASP A 34 -15.63 0.79 -11.88
CA ASP A 34 -14.53 0.25 -12.67
C ASP A 34 -13.22 0.89 -12.13
N PRO A 35 -12.12 0.13 -11.98
CA PRO A 35 -12.01 -1.29 -12.29
C PRO A 35 -12.71 -2.18 -11.24
N VAL A 36 -13.31 -3.27 -11.72
CA VAL A 36 -13.82 -4.35 -10.86
C VAL A 36 -12.63 -5.27 -10.52
N PRO A 37 -12.31 -5.50 -9.24
CA PRO A 37 -11.18 -6.35 -8.87
C PRO A 37 -11.44 -7.80 -9.31
N ASP A 38 -10.39 -8.50 -9.73
CA ASP A 38 -10.46 -9.94 -9.95
C ASP A 38 -10.51 -10.66 -8.61
N MET A 39 -11.57 -11.44 -8.41
CA MET A 39 -11.84 -12.18 -7.18
C MET A 39 -11.69 -13.69 -7.38
N ALA A 40 -11.13 -14.15 -8.50
CA ALA A 40 -10.96 -15.58 -8.78
C ALA A 40 -10.10 -16.30 -7.73
N PHE A 41 -9.12 -15.63 -7.13
CA PHE A 41 -8.26 -16.21 -6.10
C PHE A 41 -9.04 -16.65 -4.84
N LEU A 42 -10.23 -16.09 -4.60
CA LEU A 42 -11.10 -16.46 -3.48
C LEU A 42 -11.57 -17.93 -3.56
N GLU A 43 -11.64 -18.53 -4.75
CA GLU A 43 -12.05 -19.93 -4.92
C GLU A 43 -11.06 -20.92 -4.30
N GLY A 44 -9.78 -20.53 -4.17
CA GLY A 44 -8.74 -21.37 -3.56
C GLY A 44 -8.72 -21.32 -2.03
N LEU A 45 -9.53 -20.48 -1.41
CA LEU A 45 -9.48 -20.25 0.03
C LEU A 45 -10.39 -21.24 0.79
N PRO A 46 -9.96 -21.71 1.98
CA PRO A 46 -10.65 -22.79 2.69
C PRO A 46 -11.99 -22.36 3.30
N TYR A 47 -12.23 -21.06 3.47
CA TYR A 47 -13.28 -20.50 4.34
C TYR A 47 -14.74 -20.75 3.91
N ALA A 48 -14.98 -21.19 2.67
CA ALA A 48 -16.32 -21.57 2.23
C ALA A 48 -16.62 -23.06 2.40
N ALA A 49 -15.66 -23.87 2.88
CA ALA A 49 -15.85 -25.31 3.11
C ALA A 49 -16.48 -26.03 1.89
N GLY A 50 -16.04 -25.69 0.67
CA GLY A 50 -16.55 -26.27 -0.58
C GLY A 50 -17.89 -25.74 -1.10
N HIS A 51 -18.50 -24.75 -0.43
CA HIS A 51 -19.75 -24.14 -0.90
C HIS A 51 -19.53 -23.17 -2.07
N GLN A 52 -20.55 -23.05 -2.93
CA GLN A 52 -20.48 -22.19 -4.12
C GLN A 52 -20.38 -20.70 -3.75
N LEU A 53 -19.38 -20.02 -4.33
CA LEU A 53 -19.16 -18.58 -4.18
C LEU A 53 -19.94 -17.76 -5.22
N ASN A 54 -20.27 -16.53 -4.86
CA ASN A 54 -20.76 -15.52 -5.79
C ASN A 54 -19.69 -14.44 -5.98
N LEU A 55 -18.71 -14.73 -6.84
CA LEU A 55 -17.57 -13.85 -7.10
C LEU A 55 -17.97 -12.51 -7.72
N ASP A 56 -19.04 -12.47 -8.54
CA ASP A 56 -19.57 -11.22 -9.10
C ASP A 56 -20.09 -10.28 -8.00
N PHE A 57 -20.71 -10.84 -6.95
CA PHE A 57 -21.11 -10.04 -5.79
C PHE A 57 -19.93 -9.59 -4.96
N ALA A 58 -18.95 -10.46 -4.72
CA ALA A 58 -17.71 -10.10 -4.01
C ALA A 58 -17.00 -8.93 -4.71
N ALA A 59 -16.76 -9.06 -6.02
CA ALA A 59 -16.05 -8.08 -6.81
C ALA A 59 -16.76 -6.73 -6.86
N ARG A 60 -18.08 -6.73 -7.09
CA ARG A 60 -18.89 -5.50 -7.09
C ARG A 60 -18.99 -4.84 -5.73
N LEU A 61 -19.06 -5.64 -4.66
CA LEU A 61 -19.13 -5.12 -3.30
C LEU A 61 -17.80 -4.44 -2.93
N VAL A 62 -16.66 -5.08 -3.21
CA VAL A 62 -15.34 -4.48 -2.99
C VAL A 62 -15.11 -3.27 -3.89
N ALA A 63 -15.51 -3.30 -5.17
CA ALA A 63 -15.43 -2.11 -6.04
C ALA A 63 -16.27 -0.93 -5.52
N ALA A 64 -17.50 -1.20 -5.05
CA ALA A 64 -18.34 -0.18 -4.41
C ALA A 64 -17.75 0.31 -3.08
N CYS A 65 -17.06 -0.57 -2.36
CA CYS A 65 -16.33 -0.26 -1.13
C CYS A 65 -15.20 0.74 -1.40
N ARG A 66 -14.28 0.40 -2.31
CA ARG A 66 -13.15 1.24 -2.75
C ARG A 66 -13.61 2.58 -3.32
N ALA A 67 -14.70 2.60 -4.08
CA ALA A 67 -15.26 3.85 -4.63
C ALA A 67 -16.05 4.69 -3.60
N GLY A 68 -16.08 4.31 -2.31
CA GLY A 68 -16.84 5.03 -1.27
C GLY A 68 -18.36 5.06 -1.48
N CYS A 69 -18.91 4.21 -2.35
CA CYS A 69 -20.31 4.30 -2.78
C CYS A 69 -21.27 3.60 -1.79
N ARG A 70 -21.58 4.27 -0.68
CA ARG A 70 -22.45 3.74 0.40
C ARG A 70 -23.79 3.14 -0.09
N PRO A 71 -24.55 3.75 -1.03
CA PRO A 71 -25.81 3.16 -1.49
C PRO A 71 -25.65 1.77 -2.16
N CYS A 72 -24.58 1.60 -2.92
CA CYS A 72 -24.25 0.33 -3.59
C CYS A 72 -23.74 -0.69 -2.57
N GLN A 73 -22.87 -0.27 -1.64
CA GLN A 73 -22.41 -1.11 -0.54
C GLN A 73 -23.60 -1.62 0.29
N THR A 74 -24.48 -0.76 0.80
CA THR A 74 -25.64 -1.17 1.62
C THR A 74 -26.54 -2.16 0.88
N THR A 75 -26.78 -1.95 -0.41
CA THR A 75 -27.67 -2.82 -1.19
C THR A 75 -27.02 -4.19 -1.46
N LEU A 76 -25.72 -4.23 -1.77
CA LEU A 76 -24.99 -5.46 -2.03
C LEU A 76 -24.70 -6.23 -0.73
N ALA A 77 -24.29 -5.55 0.34
CA ALA A 77 -24.03 -6.11 1.65
C ALA A 77 -25.25 -6.87 2.18
N ARG A 78 -26.45 -6.29 2.07
CA ARG A 78 -27.70 -6.98 2.47
C ARG A 78 -27.92 -8.29 1.72
N LYS A 79 -27.59 -8.35 0.41
CA LYS A 79 -27.71 -9.58 -0.36
C LYS A 79 -26.67 -10.62 0.06
N VAL A 80 -25.45 -10.19 0.35
CA VAL A 80 -24.38 -11.07 0.81
C VAL A 80 -24.74 -11.66 2.18
N VAL A 81 -25.13 -10.82 3.14
CA VAL A 81 -25.55 -11.22 4.49
C VAL A 81 -26.76 -12.15 4.45
N ALA A 82 -27.80 -11.83 3.67
CA ALA A 82 -29.04 -12.63 3.69
C ALA A 82 -28.99 -13.91 2.84
N GLY A 83 -28.09 -14.00 1.86
CA GLY A 83 -28.18 -15.06 0.83
C GLY A 83 -26.86 -15.63 0.32
N HIS A 84 -25.71 -15.11 0.73
CA HIS A 84 -24.40 -15.57 0.25
C HIS A 84 -23.36 -15.66 1.38
N ARG A 85 -23.68 -16.39 2.46
CA ARG A 85 -22.77 -16.66 3.58
C ARG A 85 -21.41 -17.23 3.17
N PRO A 86 -21.29 -18.14 2.18
CA PRO A 86 -19.98 -18.59 1.70
C PRO A 86 -19.11 -17.44 1.15
N THR A 87 -19.74 -16.49 0.46
CA THR A 87 -19.04 -15.31 -0.08
C THR A 87 -18.60 -14.37 1.03
N LEU A 88 -19.42 -14.21 2.08
CA LEU A 88 -19.04 -13.46 3.28
C LEU A 88 -17.83 -14.09 3.97
N ALA A 89 -17.90 -15.39 4.28
CA ALA A 89 -16.85 -16.12 4.99
C ALA A 89 -15.50 -16.02 4.25
N VAL A 90 -15.51 -16.13 2.92
CA VAL A 90 -14.29 -16.05 2.13
C VAL A 90 -13.75 -14.62 2.02
N LEU A 91 -14.61 -13.61 1.87
CA LEU A 91 -14.20 -12.19 1.93
C LEU A 91 -13.54 -11.85 3.27
N ALA A 92 -14.14 -12.30 4.37
CA ALA A 92 -13.63 -12.07 5.72
C ALA A 92 -12.34 -12.86 5.96
N GLY A 93 -12.26 -14.11 5.49
CA GLY A 93 -11.10 -14.97 5.71
C GLY A 93 -9.88 -14.56 4.90
N ALA A 94 -10.09 -13.99 3.70
CA ALA A 94 -9.01 -13.38 2.91
C ALA A 94 -8.31 -12.24 3.68
N VAL A 95 -9.03 -11.58 4.60
CA VAL A 95 -8.49 -10.54 5.47
C VAL A 95 -7.99 -11.15 6.79
N TYR A 96 -8.88 -11.72 7.59
CA TYR A 96 -8.60 -12.08 8.98
C TYR A 96 -7.96 -13.47 9.17
N GLY A 97 -7.87 -14.28 8.12
CA GLY A 97 -7.12 -15.53 8.15
C GLY A 97 -5.62 -15.37 8.03
N LEU A 98 -5.13 -14.16 7.69
CA LEU A 98 -3.71 -13.86 7.55
C LEU A 98 -3.04 -13.64 8.91
N ASP A 99 -1.79 -14.08 9.05
CA ASP A 99 -0.99 -13.86 10.26
C ASP A 99 -0.84 -12.39 10.61
N LEU A 100 -0.74 -11.53 9.59
CA LEU A 100 -0.64 -10.08 9.77
C LEU A 100 -1.82 -9.48 10.56
N ASN A 101 -2.97 -10.15 10.54
CA ASN A 101 -4.20 -9.71 11.18
C ASN A 101 -4.52 -10.51 12.47
N ALA A 102 -3.54 -11.22 13.03
CA ALA A 102 -3.69 -11.95 14.30
C ALA A 102 -4.21 -11.07 15.45
N GLY A 103 -3.81 -9.80 15.47
CA GLY A 103 -4.23 -8.82 16.47
C GLY A 103 -5.74 -8.51 16.44
N ALA A 104 -6.45 -8.81 15.36
CA ALA A 104 -7.88 -8.54 15.23
C ALA A 104 -8.69 -9.16 16.36
N GLN A 105 -8.31 -10.35 16.84
CA GLN A 105 -9.00 -11.06 17.93
C GLN A 105 -8.97 -10.30 19.28
N HIS A 106 -8.02 -9.38 19.45
CA HIS A 106 -7.86 -8.57 20.65
C HIS A 106 -8.18 -7.09 20.41
N SER A 107 -8.50 -6.71 19.17
CA SER A 107 -8.70 -5.31 18.80
C SER A 107 -10.10 -4.83 19.18
N HIS A 108 -10.17 -3.70 19.86
CA HIS A 108 -11.42 -2.96 20.07
C HIS A 108 -11.89 -2.21 18.83
N ALA A 109 -11.07 -2.13 17.77
CA ALA A 109 -11.41 -1.45 16.52
C ALA A 109 -12.30 -2.30 15.58
N VAL A 110 -12.49 -3.59 15.87
CA VAL A 110 -13.42 -4.46 15.14
C VAL A 110 -14.57 -4.92 16.05
N SER A 111 -15.65 -5.40 15.47
CA SER A 111 -16.80 -5.94 16.21
C SER A 111 -16.47 -7.19 17.02
N GLU A 112 -17.37 -7.56 17.94
CA GLU A 112 -17.28 -8.84 18.66
C GLU A 112 -17.43 -10.04 17.72
N ALA A 113 -18.28 -9.94 16.70
CA ALA A 113 -18.42 -10.95 15.66
C ALA A 113 -17.07 -11.25 15.02
N THR A 114 -16.35 -10.22 14.57
CA THR A 114 -15.02 -10.35 13.96
C THR A 114 -13.97 -10.88 14.94
N ARG A 115 -13.91 -10.35 16.17
CA ARG A 115 -12.97 -10.84 17.21
C ARG A 115 -13.14 -12.33 17.48
N SER A 116 -14.38 -12.79 17.60
CA SER A 116 -14.69 -14.19 17.90
C SER A 116 -14.44 -15.14 16.73
N TRP A 117 -14.55 -14.62 15.51
CA TRP A 117 -14.41 -15.41 14.28
C TRP A 117 -12.97 -15.50 13.77
N SER A 118 -12.16 -14.44 13.93
CA SER A 118 -10.80 -14.38 13.40
C SER A 118 -9.87 -15.55 13.81
N PRO A 119 -9.93 -16.10 15.03
CA PRO A 119 -9.11 -17.27 15.37
C PRO A 119 -9.47 -18.52 14.56
N LEU A 120 -10.76 -18.69 14.22
CA LEU A 120 -11.23 -19.80 13.39
C LEU A 120 -10.78 -19.64 11.94
N ALA A 121 -10.79 -18.42 11.42
CA ALA A 121 -10.25 -18.11 10.10
C ALA A 121 -8.76 -18.46 10.02
N ARG A 122 -7.96 -18.10 11.03
CA ARG A 122 -6.54 -18.49 11.09
C ARG A 122 -6.33 -20.00 11.11
N ALA A 123 -7.06 -20.69 12.00
CA ALA A 123 -6.98 -22.15 12.07
C ALA A 123 -7.34 -22.82 10.73
N ALA A 124 -8.31 -22.26 10.00
CA ALA A 124 -8.66 -22.71 8.66
C ALA A 124 -7.55 -22.45 7.63
N ALA A 125 -6.86 -21.30 7.70
CA ALA A 125 -5.72 -20.99 6.84
C ALA A 125 -4.54 -21.95 7.06
N GLU A 126 -4.26 -22.30 8.32
CA GLU A 126 -3.17 -23.20 8.70
C GLU A 126 -3.46 -24.67 8.33
N SER A 127 -4.70 -25.12 8.52
CA SER A 127 -5.09 -26.52 8.29
C SER A 127 -5.59 -26.82 6.87
N GLY A 128 -6.01 -25.80 6.13
CA GLY A 128 -6.75 -25.94 4.88
C GLY A 128 -8.22 -26.38 5.06
N ASP A 129 -8.70 -26.54 6.30
CA ASP A 129 -10.08 -26.91 6.61
C ASP A 129 -10.86 -25.72 7.18
N GLY A 130 -11.72 -25.12 6.35
CA GLY A 130 -12.58 -24.00 6.76
C GLY A 130 -13.93 -24.39 7.33
N THR A 131 -14.20 -25.67 7.62
CA THR A 131 -15.52 -26.15 8.07
C THR A 131 -15.98 -25.40 9.33
N ALA A 132 -15.14 -25.33 10.37
CA ALA A 132 -15.49 -24.64 11.61
C ALA A 132 -15.70 -23.13 11.42
N ALA A 133 -14.85 -22.49 10.61
CA ALA A 133 -14.98 -21.06 10.30
C ALA A 133 -16.28 -20.77 9.54
N PHE A 134 -16.64 -21.62 8.56
CA PHE A 134 -17.85 -21.46 7.77
C PHE A 134 -19.11 -21.70 8.61
N THR A 135 -19.16 -22.76 9.42
CA THR A 135 -20.32 -23.06 10.29
C THR A 135 -20.67 -21.86 11.17
N VAL A 136 -19.69 -21.19 11.76
CA VAL A 136 -19.96 -20.00 12.58
C VAL A 136 -20.55 -18.85 11.76
N VAL A 137 -20.08 -18.62 10.53
CA VAL A 137 -20.68 -17.60 9.64
C VAL A 137 -22.08 -17.98 9.20
N GLU A 138 -22.36 -19.26 8.99
CA GLU A 138 -23.68 -19.75 8.62
C GLU A 138 -24.69 -19.57 9.76
N GLU A 139 -24.28 -19.82 11.00
CA GLU A 139 -25.11 -19.72 12.20
C GLU A 139 -25.26 -18.29 12.74
N MET A 140 -24.42 -17.34 12.32
CA MET A 140 -24.56 -15.93 12.70
C MET A 140 -25.93 -15.38 12.28
N ASP A 141 -26.60 -14.68 13.21
CA ASP A 141 -27.74 -13.86 12.84
C ASP A 141 -27.36 -12.76 11.83
N GLU A 142 -28.37 -12.10 11.25
CA GLU A 142 -28.12 -11.07 10.22
C GLU A 142 -27.32 -9.87 10.77
N ALA A 143 -27.45 -9.54 12.06
CA ALA A 143 -26.76 -8.40 12.65
C ALA A 143 -25.26 -8.68 12.78
N ARG A 144 -24.89 -9.81 13.39
CA ARG A 144 -23.48 -10.21 13.56
C ARG A 144 -22.77 -10.45 12.23
N ALA A 145 -23.50 -10.97 11.24
CA ALA A 145 -22.97 -11.14 9.90
C ALA A 145 -22.77 -9.81 9.17
N ALA A 146 -23.66 -8.84 9.39
CA ALA A 146 -23.47 -7.49 8.88
C ALA A 146 -22.27 -6.81 9.51
N GLU A 147 -22.06 -6.95 10.82
CA GLU A 147 -20.88 -6.45 11.54
C GLU A 147 -19.58 -7.06 11.00
N LEU A 148 -19.52 -8.39 10.85
CA LEU A 148 -18.37 -9.08 10.27
C LEU A 148 -18.07 -8.59 8.85
N LEU A 149 -19.12 -8.40 8.03
CA LEU A 149 -18.97 -7.89 6.67
C LEU A 149 -18.52 -6.42 6.67
N GLU A 150 -19.01 -5.57 7.57
CA GLU A 150 -18.61 -4.17 7.67
C GLU A 150 -17.14 -4.04 8.02
N ASP A 151 -16.67 -4.72 9.08
CA ASP A 151 -15.25 -4.73 9.46
C ASP A 151 -14.35 -5.25 8.32
N THR A 152 -14.82 -6.30 7.64
CA THR A 152 -14.15 -6.87 6.46
C THR A 152 -14.05 -5.83 5.34
N LEU A 153 -15.13 -5.09 5.06
CA LEU A 153 -15.14 -4.07 4.02
C LEU A 153 -14.26 -2.87 4.38
N ASP A 154 -14.21 -2.47 5.65
CA ASP A 154 -13.28 -1.43 6.09
C ASP A 154 -11.82 -1.84 5.85
N HIS A 155 -11.48 -3.13 6.03
CA HIS A 155 -10.18 -3.67 5.62
C HIS A 155 -9.99 -3.69 4.10
N TRP A 156 -11.00 -4.07 3.32
CA TRP A 156 -10.92 -4.04 1.85
C TRP A 156 -10.83 -2.62 1.27
N ALA A 157 -11.39 -1.63 1.96
CA ALA A 157 -11.23 -0.22 1.66
C ALA A 157 -9.81 0.25 1.99
N ALA A 158 -9.27 -0.16 3.14
CA ALA A 158 -7.89 0.13 3.53
C ALA A 158 -6.85 -0.57 2.62
N GLY A 159 -7.16 -1.76 2.11
CA GLY A 159 -6.40 -2.48 1.07
C GLY A 159 -6.88 -2.19 -0.35
N GLY A 160 -7.62 -1.10 -0.54
CA GLY A 160 -8.04 -0.62 -1.84
C GLY A 160 -6.89 0.07 -2.52
N THR A 161 -6.36 -0.52 -3.58
CA THR A 161 -5.57 0.17 -4.59
C THR A 161 -6.36 1.40 -5.06
N ASP A 162 -5.97 2.58 -4.61
CA ASP A 162 -5.98 3.75 -5.46
C ASP A 162 -5.13 3.38 -6.70
N PRO A 163 -5.54 3.72 -7.95
CA PRO A 163 -4.63 3.67 -9.09
C PRO A 163 -3.38 4.55 -8.91
N ASP A 164 -3.32 5.38 -7.87
CA ASP A 164 -2.09 6.04 -7.45
C ASP A 164 -1.17 5.03 -6.74
N VAL A 165 -0.29 4.43 -7.54
CA VAL A 165 0.78 3.49 -7.14
C VAL A 165 1.80 4.14 -6.19
N LEU A 166 1.70 5.45 -6.00
CA LEU A 166 2.63 6.30 -5.28
C LEU A 166 1.81 7.33 -4.52
N GLN A 167 1.86 7.28 -3.19
CA GLN A 167 1.38 8.37 -2.35
C GLN A 167 2.60 9.04 -1.71
N ILE A 168 2.90 10.26 -2.11
CA ILE A 168 3.94 11.07 -1.45
C ILE A 168 3.35 11.60 -0.16
N LEU A 169 4.06 11.37 0.95
CA LEU A 169 3.67 11.96 2.22
C LEU A 169 4.17 13.41 2.24
N ASP A 170 3.25 14.34 2.03
CA ASP A 170 3.50 15.77 2.23
C ASP A 170 3.87 16.02 3.70
N LEU A 171 5.12 16.43 3.94
CA LEU A 171 5.65 16.77 5.27
C LEU A 171 5.23 18.20 5.63
N ASP A 172 3.93 18.45 5.64
CA ASP A 172 3.38 19.79 5.87
C ASP A 172 3.34 20.11 7.38
N THR A 173 4.52 20.20 7.99
CA THR A 173 4.90 21.06 9.14
C THR A 173 6.37 20.81 9.55
N GLN A 174 7.31 21.21 8.69
CA GLN A 174 8.61 21.69 9.17
C GLN A 174 9.22 22.64 8.14
N ASP A 175 9.11 23.94 8.40
CA ASP A 175 9.74 25.06 7.69
C ASP A 175 11.30 25.00 7.62
N ASP A 176 11.94 23.83 7.80
CA ASP A 176 13.39 23.70 7.99
C ASP A 176 14.08 22.64 7.12
N VAL A 177 13.38 21.94 6.22
CA VAL A 177 14.04 21.01 5.27
C VAL A 177 14.53 21.74 4.01
N THR A 178 14.04 22.95 3.73
CA THR A 178 14.49 23.80 2.61
C THR A 178 14.99 25.16 3.08
N ALA A 179 16.17 25.20 3.71
CA ALA A 179 16.89 26.45 3.92
C ALA A 179 18.41 26.29 3.73
N TRP A 180 18.85 26.29 2.46
CA TRP A 180 20.20 26.75 2.12
C TRP A 180 20.22 27.77 0.99
N THR A 181 19.37 28.79 1.11
CA THR A 181 19.51 30.07 0.40
C THR A 181 19.67 31.21 1.39
N ASP A 182 20.79 31.23 2.12
CA ASP A 182 21.56 32.45 2.44
C ASP A 182 22.65 32.13 3.46
N ARG A 183 23.89 31.97 3.00
CA ARG A 183 25.09 32.37 3.76
C ARG A 183 26.21 32.72 2.80
N GLY A 184 25.95 33.74 1.97
CA GLY A 184 27.00 34.68 1.59
C GLY A 184 27.38 35.51 2.82
N GLY A 185 28.31 35.02 3.64
CA GLY A 185 28.65 35.68 4.89
C GLY A 185 30.02 35.24 5.41
N THR A 186 31.04 35.97 4.98
CA THR A 186 32.43 35.92 5.45
C THR A 186 32.55 36.04 6.98
N ALA A 187 32.88 34.95 7.67
CA ALA A 187 33.68 34.93 8.90
C ALA A 187 34.11 33.48 9.26
N PRO A 188 35.39 33.24 9.65
CA PRO A 188 35.89 31.89 9.91
C PRO A 188 35.63 31.46 11.37
N GLY A 189 35.01 30.29 11.56
CA GLY A 189 34.90 29.58 12.83
C GLY A 189 35.91 28.43 12.94
N PRO A 190 36.25 27.97 14.16
CA PRO A 190 37.53 27.34 14.46
C PRO A 190 37.53 25.83 14.19
N PHE A 191 37.31 25.41 12.95
CA PHE A 191 37.74 24.11 12.44
C PHE A 191 38.14 24.30 10.98
N ALA A 192 39.35 24.82 10.79
CA ALA A 192 40.02 24.79 9.50
C ALA A 192 40.43 23.34 9.22
N VAL A 193 39.54 22.59 8.57
CA VAL A 193 39.97 21.43 7.79
C VAL A 193 40.66 22.01 6.57
N THR A 194 41.94 21.72 6.43
CA THR A 194 42.76 22.04 5.27
C THR A 194 42.02 21.69 3.98
N GLU A 195 41.75 22.72 3.17
CA GLU A 195 41.26 22.61 1.81
C GLU A 195 42.28 21.80 0.97
N THR A 196 42.07 20.50 0.87
CA THR A 196 42.64 19.69 -0.20
C THR A 196 41.51 19.16 -1.05
N GLY A 197 41.20 19.89 -2.13
CA GLY A 197 40.64 19.28 -3.34
C GLY A 197 39.12 19.26 -3.53
N LEU A 198 38.35 20.22 -3.00
CA LEU A 198 36.96 20.37 -3.44
C LEU A 198 36.93 20.76 -4.93
N PRO A 199 36.18 20.04 -5.80
CA PRO A 199 36.06 20.41 -7.21
C PRO A 199 35.44 21.80 -7.33
N LYS A 200 35.98 22.62 -8.25
CA LYS A 200 35.50 23.99 -8.52
C LYS A 200 34.06 24.06 -9.03
N ASP A 201 33.46 22.92 -9.39
CA ASP A 201 32.09 22.81 -9.88
C ASP A 201 31.28 21.84 -9.00
N LEU A 202 30.72 22.37 -7.91
CA LEU A 202 29.86 21.62 -7.00
C LEU A 202 28.55 21.15 -7.67
N ALA A 203 28.12 21.77 -8.78
CA ALA A 203 26.93 21.34 -9.51
C ALA A 203 27.14 20.00 -10.23
N SER A 204 28.39 19.63 -10.50
CA SER A 204 28.75 18.34 -11.10
C SER A 204 28.84 17.19 -10.07
N VAL A 205 28.85 17.49 -8.77
CA VAL A 205 28.88 16.47 -7.71
C VAL A 205 27.46 15.93 -7.50
N PRO A 206 27.22 14.62 -7.70
CA PRO A 206 25.89 14.03 -7.52
C PRO A 206 25.40 14.15 -6.08
N ARG A 207 24.21 14.75 -5.89
CA ARG A 207 23.50 14.81 -4.60
C ARG A 207 22.02 14.48 -4.79
N TYR A 208 21.51 13.67 -3.89
CA TYR A 208 20.12 13.25 -3.90
C TYR A 208 19.44 13.73 -2.62
N ALA A 209 18.24 14.29 -2.74
CA ALA A 209 17.32 14.44 -1.62
C ALA A 209 16.48 13.15 -1.50
N VAL A 210 15.99 12.88 -0.30
CA VAL A 210 15.18 11.69 0.01
C VAL A 210 13.80 12.16 0.41
N LEU A 211 12.79 11.74 -0.34
CA LEU A 211 11.37 11.99 -0.03
C LEU A 211 10.71 10.70 0.43
N LEU A 212 9.81 10.82 1.41
CA LEU A 212 9.04 9.69 1.93
C LEU A 212 7.81 9.48 1.07
N ALA A 213 7.63 8.26 0.58
CA ALA A 213 6.46 7.85 -0.19
C ALA A 213 5.97 6.50 0.29
N THR A 214 4.77 6.11 -0.13
CA THR A 214 4.29 4.74 0.04
C THR A 214 3.92 4.17 -1.32
N THR A 215 4.13 2.87 -1.47
CA THR A 215 3.69 2.11 -2.64
C THR A 215 2.98 0.84 -2.17
N SER A 216 2.58 -0.02 -3.10
CA SER A 216 1.93 -1.30 -2.79
C SER A 216 2.75 -2.47 -3.32
N THR A 217 2.83 -3.53 -2.53
CA THR A 217 3.28 -4.84 -3.01
C THR A 217 2.31 -5.39 -4.07
N PRO A 218 2.71 -6.41 -4.87
CA PRO A 218 1.80 -7.02 -5.84
C PRO A 218 0.51 -7.60 -5.24
N ASP A 219 0.53 -7.97 -3.96
CA ASP A 219 -0.65 -8.42 -3.20
C ASP A 219 -1.43 -7.27 -2.53
N GLY A 220 -1.10 -6.01 -2.84
CA GLY A 220 -1.82 -4.82 -2.41
C GLY A 220 -1.54 -4.38 -0.98
N ARG A 221 -0.45 -4.86 -0.35
CA ARG A 221 -0.06 -4.40 0.99
C ARG A 221 0.76 -3.11 0.86
N PRO A 222 0.56 -2.13 1.74
CA PRO A 222 1.38 -0.93 1.74
C PRO A 222 2.84 -1.30 2.04
N LEU A 223 3.75 -0.67 1.31
CA LEU A 223 5.19 -0.81 1.41
C LEU A 223 5.79 0.60 1.54
N PRO A 224 6.71 0.84 2.49
CA PRO A 224 7.38 2.13 2.58
C PRO A 224 8.29 2.30 1.37
N MET A 225 8.33 3.52 0.84
CA MET A 225 9.13 3.89 -0.30
C MET A 225 9.92 5.17 -0.02
N LEU A 226 11.12 5.26 -0.57
CA LEU A 226 11.95 6.45 -0.60
C LEU A 226 12.21 6.84 -2.06
N THR A 227 11.91 8.08 -2.41
CA THR A 227 12.22 8.63 -3.73
C THR A 227 13.51 9.44 -3.64
N LEU A 228 14.45 9.18 -4.57
CA LEU A 228 15.68 9.94 -4.70
C LEU A 228 15.47 11.07 -5.70
N GLU A 229 15.40 12.30 -5.20
CA GLU A 229 15.30 13.50 -6.03
C GLU A 229 16.69 14.02 -6.41
N SER A 230 16.86 14.40 -7.67
CA SER A 230 18.09 15.01 -8.18
C SER A 230 18.26 16.46 -7.69
N GLU A 231 19.06 16.69 -6.64
CA GLU A 231 19.38 18.06 -6.18
C GLU A 231 20.41 18.77 -7.06
N THR A 232 21.26 18.00 -7.74
CA THR A 232 22.31 18.53 -8.62
C THR A 232 22.27 17.91 -10.00
N ALA A 233 22.82 18.60 -11.00
CA ALA A 233 22.92 18.08 -12.36
C ALA A 233 23.78 16.79 -12.44
N GLY A 234 24.69 16.58 -11.48
CA GLY A 234 25.45 15.35 -11.34
C GLY A 234 24.60 14.14 -10.91
N ALA A 235 23.51 14.36 -10.17
CA ALA A 235 22.60 13.31 -9.69
C ALA A 235 21.66 12.86 -10.80
N SER A 236 22.19 12.06 -11.72
CA SER A 236 21.48 11.59 -12.92
C SER A 236 21.29 10.07 -12.90
N LEU A 237 20.43 9.57 -13.78
CA LEU A 237 20.24 8.14 -13.99
C LEU A 237 21.57 7.42 -14.27
N ALA A 238 22.47 8.06 -15.02
CA ALA A 238 23.79 7.53 -15.33
C ALA A 238 24.70 7.45 -14.09
N ASP A 239 24.58 8.40 -13.16
CA ASP A 239 25.28 8.36 -11.89
C ASP A 239 24.78 7.22 -11.01
N LEU A 240 23.47 7.16 -10.77
CA LEU A 240 22.86 6.15 -9.92
C LEU A 240 23.17 4.74 -10.44
N ARG A 241 23.07 4.53 -11.76
CA ARG A 241 23.43 3.24 -12.40
C ARG A 241 24.88 2.86 -12.14
N ARG A 242 25.81 3.82 -12.22
CA ARG A 242 27.24 3.58 -12.00
C ARG A 242 27.56 3.19 -10.56
N ARG A 243 26.87 3.79 -9.58
CA ARG A 243 27.13 3.58 -8.15
C ARG A 243 26.46 2.33 -7.60
N THR A 244 25.28 1.99 -8.11
CA THR A 244 24.40 1.05 -7.41
C THR A 244 24.24 -0.29 -8.11
N GLY A 245 24.33 -0.32 -9.44
CA GLY A 245 23.97 -1.50 -10.23
C GLY A 245 22.49 -1.88 -10.15
N TRP A 246 21.62 -0.99 -9.64
CA TRP A 246 20.19 -1.24 -9.50
C TRP A 246 19.51 -1.51 -10.83
N GLN A 247 18.41 -2.25 -10.75
CA GLN A 247 17.61 -2.63 -11.90
C GLN A 247 16.76 -1.44 -12.36
N ALA A 248 16.50 -1.36 -13.67
CA ALA A 248 15.49 -0.44 -14.19
C ALA A 248 14.11 -0.83 -13.65
N TRP A 249 13.31 0.15 -13.27
CA TRP A 249 12.04 -0.06 -12.61
C TRP A 249 10.93 0.73 -13.29
N ASP A 250 9.80 0.06 -13.55
CA ASP A 250 8.66 0.60 -14.30
C ASP A 250 7.40 0.78 -13.44
N ALA A 251 7.54 0.69 -12.11
CA ALA A 251 6.46 0.72 -11.12
C ALA A 251 5.40 -0.40 -11.23
N ARG A 252 5.58 -1.39 -12.11
CA ARG A 252 4.62 -2.51 -12.27
C ARG A 252 5.01 -3.74 -11.47
N THR A 253 6.30 -3.95 -11.30
CA THR A 253 6.85 -5.07 -10.52
C THR A 253 7.88 -4.57 -9.55
N LEU A 254 7.84 -5.03 -8.30
CA LEU A 254 8.90 -4.71 -7.34
C LEU A 254 10.23 -5.32 -7.82
N PRO A 255 11.36 -4.60 -7.65
CA PRO A 255 12.68 -5.19 -7.86
C PRO A 255 12.93 -6.32 -6.86
N GLU A 256 13.89 -7.19 -7.19
CA GLU A 256 14.33 -8.23 -6.26
C GLU A 256 14.92 -7.61 -4.98
N LEU A 257 14.73 -8.31 -3.85
CA LEU A 257 15.35 -7.95 -2.57
C LEU A 257 16.86 -8.03 -2.69
N ASP A 258 17.53 -6.90 -2.44
CA ASP A 258 18.98 -6.84 -2.34
C ASP A 258 19.38 -6.63 -0.87
N VAL A 259 19.88 -7.72 -0.27
CA VAL A 259 20.24 -7.75 1.16
C VAL A 259 21.52 -7.00 1.49
N ASP A 260 22.30 -6.63 0.46
CA ASP A 260 23.48 -5.79 0.58
C ASP A 260 23.06 -4.33 0.77
N TRP A 261 21.90 -3.90 0.26
CA TRP A 261 21.41 -2.54 0.48
C TRP A 261 20.63 -2.42 1.80
N ARG A 262 20.97 -1.39 2.57
CA ARG A 262 20.38 -1.10 3.87
C ARG A 262 19.88 0.33 3.98
N LEU A 263 18.72 0.45 4.63
CA LEU A 263 18.25 1.70 5.20
C LEU A 263 18.57 1.70 6.69
N ARG A 264 19.43 2.62 7.14
CA ARG A 264 19.77 2.79 8.55
C ARG A 264 18.77 3.74 9.21
N VAL A 265 18.20 3.30 10.33
CA VAL A 265 17.24 4.07 11.12
C VAL A 265 17.54 3.95 12.60
N ASP A 266 17.53 5.07 13.33
CA ASP A 266 17.76 5.08 14.78
C ASP A 266 16.43 4.85 15.53
N ILE A 267 16.38 3.82 16.39
CA ILE A 267 15.16 3.45 17.13
C ILE A 267 14.78 4.52 18.15
N ALA A 268 15.77 5.08 18.84
CA ALA A 268 15.54 5.96 19.99
C ALA A 268 14.87 7.28 19.59
N THR A 269 15.26 7.80 18.42
CA THR A 269 14.82 9.07 17.85
C THR A 269 13.83 8.89 16.71
N ARG A 270 13.58 7.64 16.28
CA ARG A 270 12.76 7.28 15.13
C ARG A 270 13.16 8.07 13.89
N SER A 271 14.46 8.12 13.60
CA SER A 271 15.00 8.97 12.54
C SER A 271 15.73 8.19 11.45
N LEU A 272 15.75 8.76 10.25
CA LEU A 272 16.48 8.25 9.11
C LEU A 272 17.94 8.67 9.19
N GLU A 273 18.87 7.73 9.04
CA GLU A 273 20.31 7.99 9.14
C GLU A 273 21.01 7.94 7.78
N SER A 274 20.88 6.84 7.04
CA SER A 274 21.60 6.67 5.77
C SER A 274 20.99 5.60 4.87
N ILE A 275 21.33 5.68 3.58
CA ILE A 275 21.11 4.62 2.59
C ILE A 275 22.49 4.13 2.16
N VAL A 276 22.79 2.88 2.45
CA VAL A 276 24.14 2.34 2.34
C VAL A 276 24.14 0.93 1.77
N ARG A 277 25.23 0.59 1.08
CA ARG A 277 25.51 -0.78 0.70
C ARG A 277 26.44 -1.40 1.74
N VAL A 278 26.15 -2.62 2.16
CA VAL A 278 26.89 -3.37 3.17
C VAL A 278 27.71 -4.44 2.49
N GLN A 279 28.98 -4.52 2.85
CA GLN A 279 29.93 -5.49 2.36
C GLN A 279 29.66 -6.88 2.99
N PRO A 280 30.18 -7.97 2.40
CA PRO A 280 29.98 -9.33 2.93
C PRO A 280 30.46 -9.54 4.37
N ASP A 281 31.37 -8.70 4.87
CA ASP A 281 31.89 -8.72 6.23
C ASP A 281 31.03 -7.89 7.22
N GLY A 282 29.96 -7.26 6.74
CA GLY A 282 28.99 -6.50 7.52
C GLY A 282 29.32 -5.02 7.68
N TRP A 283 30.41 -4.53 7.09
CA TRP A 283 30.76 -3.10 7.12
C TRP A 283 30.05 -2.31 6.02
N ASP A 284 29.79 -1.05 6.33
CA ASP A 284 29.22 -0.08 5.39
C ASP A 284 30.24 0.27 4.30
N GLU A 285 29.82 0.23 3.03
CA GLU A 285 30.61 0.61 1.88
C GLU A 285 30.58 2.13 1.68
N GLU A 286 31.77 2.73 1.64
CA GLU A 286 31.95 4.17 1.42
C GLU A 286 32.24 4.50 -0.06
N PRO A 287 31.65 5.57 -0.62
CA PRO A 287 30.72 6.50 0.03
C PRO A 287 29.29 5.95 0.06
N HIS A 288 28.56 6.25 1.14
CA HIS A 288 27.12 5.97 1.23
C HIS A 288 26.35 6.61 0.06
N LEU A 289 25.21 6.02 -0.30
CA LEU A 289 24.36 6.61 -1.33
C LEU A 289 23.81 7.95 -0.85
N TRP A 290 23.37 7.97 0.40
CA TRP A 290 22.81 9.13 1.07
C TRP A 290 23.09 9.07 2.57
N ASP A 291 23.37 10.23 3.16
CA ASP A 291 23.53 10.44 4.60
C ASP A 291 22.66 11.61 5.07
N ALA A 292 22.00 11.41 6.20
CA ALA A 292 21.25 12.45 6.87
C ALA A 292 22.22 13.52 7.38
N SER A 293 22.22 14.69 6.76
CA SER A 293 23.03 15.83 7.22
C SER A 293 22.57 16.39 8.58
N LYS A 294 21.34 16.07 8.98
CA LYS A 294 20.68 16.39 10.25
C LYS A 294 19.74 15.24 10.62
N THR A 295 19.32 15.15 11.87
CA THR A 295 18.28 14.19 12.30
C THR A 295 16.99 14.40 11.51
N VAL A 296 16.57 13.38 10.75
CA VAL A 296 15.31 13.36 10.00
C VAL A 296 14.32 12.46 10.73
N THR A 297 13.50 13.04 11.62
CA THR A 297 12.48 12.26 12.33
C THR A 297 11.39 11.80 11.38
N LEU A 298 11.09 10.50 11.42
CA LEU A 298 10.09 9.88 10.56
C LEU A 298 8.68 10.07 11.17
N PRO A 299 7.66 10.37 10.33
CA PRO A 299 6.27 10.34 10.77
C PRO A 299 5.92 9.00 11.40
N GLU A 300 5.09 9.00 12.45
CA GLU A 300 4.71 7.78 13.18
C GLU A 300 4.11 6.70 12.25
N THR A 301 3.26 7.12 11.32
CA THR A 301 2.66 6.23 10.32
C THR A 301 3.69 5.58 9.39
N PHE A 302 4.74 6.30 9.02
CA PHE A 302 5.82 5.79 8.19
C PHE A 302 6.77 4.88 8.99
N TRP A 303 7.05 5.24 10.25
CA TRP A 303 7.81 4.41 11.18
C TRP A 303 7.14 3.05 11.39
N ASP A 304 5.84 3.04 11.71
CA ASP A 304 5.08 1.80 11.91
C ASP A 304 5.05 0.94 10.64
N LEU A 305 5.01 1.58 9.47
CA LEU A 305 5.09 0.89 8.19
C LEU A 305 6.47 0.26 7.95
N LEU A 306 7.55 0.98 8.23
CA LEU A 306 8.93 0.47 8.18
C LEU A 306 9.14 -0.69 9.15
N ASP A 307 8.68 -0.57 10.39
CA ASP A 307 8.80 -1.61 11.41
C ASP A 307 8.02 -2.88 11.03
N ARG A 308 6.84 -2.73 10.44
CA ARG A 308 6.07 -3.89 9.97
C ARG A 308 6.68 -4.53 8.72
N ALA A 309 7.10 -3.72 7.75
CA ALA A 309 7.56 -4.22 6.45
C ALA A 309 8.98 -4.79 6.51
N GLN A 310 9.85 -4.21 7.36
CA GLN A 310 11.29 -4.51 7.48
C GLN A 310 12.10 -4.35 6.17
N HIS A 311 11.45 -3.84 5.13
CA HIS A 311 11.99 -3.60 3.80
C HIS A 311 11.40 -2.31 3.27
N VAL A 312 12.17 -1.61 2.44
CA VAL A 312 11.80 -0.32 1.85
C VAL A 312 12.17 -0.33 0.38
N LEU A 313 11.28 0.17 -0.46
CA LEU A 313 11.60 0.41 -1.86
C LEU A 313 12.37 1.74 -1.94
N VAL A 314 13.56 1.74 -2.54
CA VAL A 314 14.26 2.98 -2.86
C VAL A 314 14.28 3.12 -4.37
N ALA A 315 13.79 4.24 -4.90
CA ALA A 315 13.70 4.46 -6.35
C ALA A 315 14.12 5.87 -6.75
N GLY A 316 14.71 6.00 -7.93
CA GLY A 316 15.12 7.28 -8.50
C GLY A 316 16.08 7.10 -9.68
N PRO A 317 16.67 8.18 -10.21
CA PRO A 317 16.41 9.56 -9.83
C PRO A 317 15.08 10.09 -10.42
N VAL A 318 14.48 11.04 -9.71
CA VAL A 318 13.35 11.84 -10.20
C VAL A 318 13.73 13.31 -10.17
N THR A 319 13.22 14.08 -11.14
CA THR A 319 13.24 15.55 -11.10
C THR A 319 11.87 16.00 -10.63
N ASP A 320 11.80 16.85 -9.60
CA ASP A 320 10.55 17.31 -8.99
C ASP A 320 9.77 16.16 -8.35
N ALA A 321 10.40 15.54 -7.35
CA ALA A 321 9.88 14.33 -6.74
C ALA A 321 8.67 14.55 -5.84
N GLU A 322 8.28 15.81 -5.57
CA GLU A 322 7.06 16.19 -4.87
C GLU A 322 5.80 16.01 -5.75
N ASP A 323 5.97 16.00 -7.08
CA ASP A 323 4.89 15.71 -8.03
C ASP A 323 4.80 14.20 -8.30
N GLU A 324 3.76 13.55 -7.75
CA GLU A 324 3.48 12.12 -7.95
C GLU A 324 3.43 11.74 -9.43
N SER A 325 2.96 12.66 -10.29
CA SER A 325 2.85 12.42 -11.73
C SER A 325 4.21 12.36 -12.41
N GLU A 326 5.23 13.03 -11.88
CA GLU A 326 6.60 12.98 -12.40
C GLU A 326 7.30 11.67 -12.04
N VAL A 327 7.08 11.14 -10.84
CA VAL A 327 7.58 9.81 -10.45
C VAL A 327 6.95 8.73 -11.33
N GLN A 328 5.62 8.79 -11.53
CA GLN A 328 4.91 7.84 -12.40
C GLN A 328 5.35 7.96 -13.86
N ARG A 329 5.54 9.19 -14.37
CA ARG A 329 6.05 9.44 -15.72
C ARG A 329 7.46 8.86 -15.89
N ALA A 330 8.35 9.06 -14.93
CA ALA A 330 9.71 8.52 -14.95
C ALA A 330 9.69 6.99 -14.93
N ALA A 331 8.80 6.37 -14.15
CA ALA A 331 8.60 4.93 -14.13
C ALA A 331 8.15 4.40 -15.49
N ASP A 332 7.10 5.00 -16.08
CA ASP A 332 6.58 4.59 -17.39
C ASP A 332 7.59 4.79 -18.54
N ALA A 333 8.48 5.78 -18.40
CA ALA A 333 9.58 6.02 -19.34
C ALA A 333 10.77 5.05 -19.15
N GLY A 334 10.78 4.23 -18.08
CA GLY A 334 11.92 3.39 -17.72
C GLY A 334 13.15 4.19 -17.29
N GLU A 335 12.93 5.40 -16.78
CA GLU A 335 13.95 6.36 -16.34
C GLU A 335 14.27 6.22 -14.84
N LEU A 336 13.65 5.26 -14.15
CA LEU A 336 13.93 4.92 -12.76
C LEU A 336 14.82 3.69 -12.64
N LEU A 337 15.69 3.73 -11.62
CA LEU A 337 16.26 2.54 -11.02
C LEU A 337 15.65 2.34 -9.65
N ALA A 338 15.53 1.09 -9.22
CA ALA A 338 15.06 0.80 -7.87
C ALA A 338 15.75 -0.41 -7.26
N VAL A 339 15.73 -0.44 -5.93
CA VAL A 339 16.11 -1.59 -5.12
C VAL A 339 15.11 -1.76 -4.00
N LEU A 340 14.83 -3.01 -3.64
CA LEU A 340 14.16 -3.31 -2.37
C LEU A 340 15.27 -3.53 -1.34
N ALA A 341 15.47 -2.57 -0.45
CA ALA A 341 16.51 -2.57 0.57
C ALA A 341 15.97 -3.06 1.91
N ARG A 342 16.83 -3.63 2.75
CA ARG A 342 16.46 -4.09 4.10
C ARG A 342 16.60 -2.96 5.12
N VAL A 343 15.63 -2.81 6.01
CA VAL A 343 15.73 -1.87 7.13
C VAL A 343 16.66 -2.43 8.20
N SER A 344 17.55 -1.58 8.71
CA SER A 344 18.43 -1.89 9.82
C SER A 344 18.26 -0.85 10.90
N PHE A 345 17.86 -1.31 12.08
CA PHE A 345 17.66 -0.49 13.25
C PHE A 345 18.94 -0.40 14.08
N SER A 346 19.36 0.82 14.42
CA SER A 346 20.51 1.15 15.27
C SER A 346 20.11 1.46 16.71
#